data_AF-A0A4Y4KIT2-F1
#
_entry.id   AF-A0A4Y4KIT2-F1
#
_cell.length_a   1.000
_cell.length_b   1.000
_cell.length_c   1.000
_cell.angle_alpha   90.00
_cell.angle_beta   90.00
_cell.angle_gamma   90.00
#
_symmetry.space_group_name_H-M   'P 1'
#
loop_
_entity.id
_entity.type
_entity.pdbx_description
1 polymer ?
#
loop_
_entity_poly.entity_id
_entity_poly.type
_entity_poly.pdbx_seq_one_letter_code
_entity_poly.pdbx_strand_id
1 'polypeptide(L)'
;MQTFTASADRVWDRAAEQDFLLAPPVSAARIASRVDPRDLRRLDLLAALTAAGIAPWPGDREAIEELSALPDSVHEALHRWFSSGR
;
A
#
# COMPACT_ATOMS: atom_id res chain seq x y z
N MET A 1 -6.92 -31.59 36.39
CA MET A 1 -7.69 -30.41 35.92
C MET A 1 -6.82 -29.66 34.92
N GLN A 2 -7.12 -29.76 33.63
CA GLN A 2 -6.45 -29.01 32.56
C GLN A 2 -7.56 -28.34 31.75
N THR A 3 -7.68 -27.01 31.87
CA THR A 3 -8.62 -26.20 31.10
C THR A 3 -8.03 -25.93 29.72
N PHE A 4 -8.51 -26.64 28.69
CA PHE A 4 -8.18 -26.33 27.31
C PHE A 4 -8.99 -25.08 26.90
N THR A 5 -8.30 -24.04 26.49
CA THR A 5 -8.83 -22.73 26.08
C THR A 5 -9.60 -22.86 24.75
N ALA A 6 -10.71 -23.60 24.75
CA ALA A 6 -11.53 -23.91 23.57
C ALA A 6 -12.44 -22.75 23.12
N SER A 7 -12.06 -21.50 23.40
CA SER A 7 -12.92 -20.32 23.20
C SER A 7 -12.50 -19.48 21.99
N ALA A 8 -11.21 -19.40 21.66
CA ALA A 8 -10.73 -18.56 20.56
C ALA A 8 -10.89 -19.21 19.18
N ASP A 9 -10.54 -20.51 19.03
CA ASP A 9 -10.66 -21.21 17.74
C ASP A 9 -12.11 -21.30 17.24
N ARG A 10 -13.08 -21.50 18.14
CA ARG A 10 -14.51 -21.57 17.79
C ARG A 10 -15.07 -20.24 17.27
N VAL A 11 -14.45 -19.12 17.62
CA VAL A 11 -14.90 -17.78 17.20
C VAL A 11 -14.52 -17.54 15.74
N TRP A 12 -13.33 -17.98 15.31
CA TRP A 12 -12.88 -17.85 13.93
C TRP A 12 -13.57 -18.85 12.99
N ASP A 13 -13.87 -20.05 13.48
CA ASP A 13 -14.59 -21.08 12.72
C ASP A 13 -16.03 -20.64 12.39
N ARG A 14 -16.74 -20.04 13.36
CA ARG A 14 -18.08 -19.47 13.15
C ARG A 14 -18.09 -18.22 12.25
N ALA A 15 -17.00 -17.44 12.23
CA ALA A 15 -16.88 -16.27 11.38
C ALA A 15 -16.65 -16.63 9.90
N ALA A 16 -16.00 -17.77 9.63
CA ALA A 16 -15.81 -18.28 8.26
C ALA A 16 -17.08 -18.93 7.67
N GLU A 17 -17.95 -19.52 8.51
CA GLU A 17 -19.24 -20.06 8.06
C GLU A 17 -20.26 -18.98 7.66
N GLN A 18 -20.06 -17.75 8.14
CA GLN A 18 -20.87 -16.61 7.78
C GLN A 18 -20.12 -15.77 6.76
N ASP A 19 -20.07 -16.30 5.54
CA ASP A 19 -19.61 -15.57 4.35
C ASP A 19 -20.63 -14.45 4.05
N PHE A 20 -20.67 -13.45 4.93
CA PHE A 20 -21.43 -12.25 4.75
C PHE A 20 -20.76 -11.52 3.60
N LEU A 21 -21.34 -11.63 2.41
CA LEU A 21 -21.07 -10.75 1.30
C LEU A 21 -21.34 -9.32 1.78
N LEU A 22 -20.32 -8.68 2.36
CA LEU A 22 -20.36 -7.29 2.75
C LEU A 22 -20.72 -6.51 1.49
N ALA A 23 -21.79 -5.74 1.56
CA ALA A 23 -22.14 -4.84 0.47
C ALA A 23 -20.93 -3.96 0.17
N PRO A 24 -20.58 -3.75 -1.12
CA PRO A 24 -19.47 -2.89 -1.48
C PRO A 24 -19.58 -1.54 -0.76
N PRO A 25 -18.50 -1.03 -0.17
CA PRO A 25 -18.55 0.22 0.57
C PRO A 25 -19.07 1.34 -0.33
N VAL A 26 -20.02 2.11 0.20
CA VAL A 26 -20.65 3.21 -0.55
C VAL A 26 -19.60 4.25 -0.88
N SER A 27 -19.29 4.42 -2.17
CA SER A 27 -18.21 5.31 -2.63
C SER A 27 -18.43 6.77 -2.21
N ALA A 28 -19.68 7.23 -2.17
CA ALA A 28 -20.05 8.56 -1.71
C ALA A 28 -19.92 8.77 -0.19
N ALA A 29 -19.85 7.68 0.59
CA ALA A 29 -19.63 7.73 2.03
C ALA A 29 -18.14 7.70 2.42
N ARG A 30 -17.22 7.66 1.44
CA ARG A 30 -15.79 7.72 1.72
C ARG A 30 -15.44 9.09 2.27
N ILE A 31 -14.75 9.09 3.41
CA ILE A 31 -14.16 10.30 3.99
C ILE A 31 -13.12 10.82 2.99
N ALA A 32 -13.22 12.10 2.63
CA ALA A 32 -12.23 12.77 1.81
C ALA A 32 -10.92 12.89 2.59
N SER A 33 -10.07 11.87 2.49
CA SER A 33 -8.71 11.92 3.02
C SER A 33 -7.82 12.66 2.03
N ARG A 34 -7.16 13.72 2.49
CA ARG A 34 -6.07 14.35 1.73
C ARG A 34 -4.81 13.52 1.96
N VAL A 35 -4.33 12.89 0.91
CA VAL A 35 -3.03 12.23 0.91
C VAL A 35 -1.97 13.33 0.97
N ASP A 36 -0.96 13.17 1.81
CA ASP A 36 0.16 14.11 1.85
C ASP A 36 0.86 14.13 0.48
N PRO A 37 1.26 15.31 -0.05
CA PRO A 37 1.99 15.37 -1.31
C PRO A 37 3.24 14.47 -1.35
N ARG A 38 3.91 14.27 -0.21
CA ARG A 38 5.03 13.33 -0.07
C ARG A 38 4.59 11.88 -0.26
N ASP A 39 3.45 11.52 0.33
CA ASP A 39 2.90 10.16 0.21
C ASP A 39 2.44 9.88 -1.23
N LEU A 40 1.88 10.88 -1.92
CA LEU A 40 1.58 10.77 -3.36
C LEU A 40 2.85 10.51 -4.18
N ARG A 41 3.88 11.34 -3.99
CA ARG A 41 5.17 11.17 -4.67
C ARG A 41 5.80 9.80 -4.43
N ARG A 42 5.70 9.29 -3.19
CA ARG A 42 6.15 7.95 -2.84
C ARG A 42 5.41 6.87 -3.63
N LEU A 43 4.08 6.96 -3.69
CA LEU A 43 3.24 6.01 -4.43
C LEU A 43 3.59 6.03 -5.93
N ASP A 44 3.75 7.23 -6.49
CA ASP A 44 4.13 7.40 -7.90
C ASP A 44 5.50 6.80 -8.21
N LEU A 45 6.49 7.01 -7.33
CA LEU A 45 7.82 6.43 -7.47
C LEU A 45 7.77 4.89 -7.42
N LEU A 46 7.05 4.30 -6.47
CA LEU A 46 6.87 2.86 -6.37
C LEU A 46 6.16 2.27 -7.59
N ALA A 47 5.16 2.98 -8.12
CA ALA A 47 4.46 2.59 -9.34
C ALA A 47 5.41 2.62 -10.55
N ALA A 48 6.24 3.66 -10.68
CA ALA A 48 7.22 3.78 -11.76
C ALA A 48 8.27 2.66 -11.71
N LEU A 49 8.81 2.35 -10.52
CA LEU A 49 9.74 1.25 -10.31
C LEU A 49 9.11 -0.10 -10.69
N THR A 50 7.87 -0.35 -10.25
CA THR A 50 7.13 -1.57 -10.57
C THR A 50 6.89 -1.71 -12.07
N ALA A 51 6.50 -0.63 -12.75
CA ALA A 51 6.30 -0.62 -14.20
C ALA A 51 7.61 -0.82 -14.99
N ALA A 52 8.74 -0.41 -14.43
CA ALA A 52 10.07 -0.69 -14.98
C ALA A 52 10.57 -2.12 -14.65
N GLY A 53 9.82 -2.91 -13.88
CA GLY A 53 10.22 -4.26 -13.45
C GLY A 53 11.27 -4.26 -12.33
N ILE A 54 11.46 -3.14 -11.65
CA ILE A 54 12.41 -2.98 -10.55
C ILE A 54 11.65 -3.19 -9.23
N ALA A 55 11.85 -4.34 -8.60
CA ALA A 55 11.32 -4.59 -7.27
C ALA A 55 12.21 -3.90 -6.22
N PRO A 56 11.69 -2.95 -5.43
CA PRO A 56 12.48 -2.31 -4.38
C PRO A 56 12.79 -3.31 -3.26
N TRP A 57 14.03 -3.33 -2.80
CA TRP A 57 14.48 -4.18 -1.69
C TRP A 57 14.08 -3.53 -0.36
N PRO A 58 13.95 -4.31 0.73
CA PRO A 58 13.70 -3.74 2.06
C PRO A 58 14.74 -2.68 2.48
N GLY A 59 15.98 -2.80 1.99
CA GLY A 59 17.06 -1.83 2.21
C GLY A 59 16.88 -0.51 1.46
N ASP A 60 16.09 -0.47 0.39
CA ASP A 60 15.84 0.73 -0.40
C ASP A 60 14.79 1.65 0.24
N ARG A 61 14.17 1.21 1.35
CA ARG A 61 13.09 1.95 2.01
C ARG A 61 13.52 3.37 2.37
N GLU A 62 14.67 3.53 3.01
CA GLU A 62 15.16 4.85 3.43
C GLU A 62 15.44 5.75 2.23
N ALA A 63 16.04 5.20 1.17
CA ALA A 63 16.26 5.92 -0.08
C ALA A 63 14.93 6.39 -0.71
N ILE A 64 13.90 5.55 -0.68
CA ILE A 64 12.56 5.90 -1.18
C ILE A 64 11.94 7.02 -0.33
N GLU A 65 12.10 7.01 0.99
CA GLU A 65 11.59 8.08 1.87
C GLU A 65 12.25 9.43 1.58
N GLU A 66 13.58 9.42 1.41
CA GLU A 66 14.39 10.60 1.07
C GLU A 66 14.00 11.12 -0.31
N LEU A 67 13.95 10.24 -1.32
CA LEU A 67 13.52 10.61 -2.67
C LEU A 67 12.13 11.23 -2.67
N SER A 68 11.18 10.68 -1.91
CA SER A 68 9.81 11.19 -1.81
C SER A 68 9.70 12.58 -1.19
N ALA A 69 10.68 13.00 -0.39
CA ALA A 69 10.76 14.34 0.19
C ALA A 69 11.27 15.39 -0.81
N LEU A 70 11.86 14.95 -1.94
CA LEU A 70 12.38 15.86 -2.95
C LEU A 70 11.25 16.55 -3.74
N PRO A 71 11.53 17.74 -4.33
CA PRO A 71 10.56 18.49 -5.11
C PRO A 71 10.04 17.73 -6.32
N ASP A 72 8.87 18.14 -6.82
CA ASP A 72 8.19 17.51 -7.95
C ASP A 72 9.05 17.49 -9.23
N SER A 73 9.90 18.50 -9.45
CA SER A 73 10.83 18.53 -10.59
C SER A 73 11.80 17.35 -10.63
N VAL A 74 12.19 16.82 -9.46
CA VAL A 74 13.05 15.64 -9.36
C VAL A 74 12.26 14.39 -9.72
N HIS A 75 11.02 14.28 -9.25
CA HIS A 75 10.16 13.15 -9.57
C HIS A 75 9.85 13.09 -11.08
N GLU A 76 9.58 14.22 -11.71
CA GLU A 76 9.42 14.29 -13.18
C GLU A 76 10.65 13.78 -13.93
N ALA A 77 11.85 14.13 -13.45
CA ALA A 77 13.09 13.63 -14.04
C ALA A 77 13.24 12.10 -13.86
N LEU A 78 12.95 11.58 -12.66
CA LEU A 78 12.97 10.15 -12.37
C LEU A 78 11.98 9.37 -13.24
N HIS A 79 10.74 9.85 -13.35
CA HIS A 79 9.71 9.25 -14.20
C HIS A 79 10.14 9.23 -15.67
N ARG A 80 10.75 10.32 -16.16
CA ARG A 80 11.31 10.37 -17.52
C ARG A 80 12.40 9.33 -17.70
N TRP A 81 13.32 9.16 -16.74
CA TRP A 81 14.39 8.17 -16.83
C TRP A 81 13.85 6.73 -16.89
N PHE A 82 12.92 6.39 -15.99
CA PHE A 82 12.29 5.07 -15.99
C PHE A 82 11.49 4.79 -17.26
N SER A 83 10.90 5.83 -17.86
CA SER A 83 10.14 5.70 -19.11
C SER A 83 11.01 5.66 -20.36
N SER A 84 12.20 6.27 -20.32
CA SER A 84 13.10 6.38 -21.47
C SER A 84 14.12 5.24 -21.58
N GLY A 85 14.31 4.45 -20.51
CA GLY A 85 15.26 3.34 -20.47
C GLY A 85 14.75 2.01 -21.04
N ARG A 86 13.65 2.03 -21.80
CA ARG A 86 13.08 0.85 -22.48
C ARG A 86 13.41 0.84 -23.97
#